data_AF-A0A1F8J2U6-F1
#
_entry.id   AF-A0A1F8J2U6-F1
#
_cell.length_a   1.000
_cell.length_b   1.000
_cell.length_c   1.000
_cell.angle_alpha   90.00
_cell.angle_beta   90.00
_cell.angle_gamma   90.00
#
_symmetry.space_group_name_H-M   'P 1'
#
loop_
_entity.id
_entity.type
_entity.pdbx_description
1 polymer ?
#
loop_
_entity_poly.entity_id
_entity_poly.type
_entity_poly.pdbx_seq_one_letter_code
_entity_poly.pdbx_strand_id
1 'polypeptide(L)'
;MILALWIWVSYFLFDYFSLVGILSAVLMFLFALLSYKEQWNKMHLFQVLPTGLLIYLGFSYPTPWLPMGLQNYLIVAALLAMFCLIPSHASDQPRPWKRFLKDHTK
;
A
#
# COMPACT_ATOMS: atom_id res chain seq x y z
N MET A 1 1.31 -3.54 3.74
CA MET A 1 2.73 -3.83 4.02
C MET A 1 3.38 -4.68 2.94
N ILE A 2 2.83 -5.85 2.57
CA ILE A 2 3.46 -6.72 1.57
C ILE A 2 3.67 -6.05 0.21
N LEU A 3 2.70 -5.25 -0.25
CA LEU A 3 2.83 -4.47 -1.49
C LEU A 3 3.96 -3.42 -1.44
N ALA A 4 4.24 -2.85 -0.26
CA ALA A 4 5.33 -1.88 -0.10
C ALA A 4 6.70 -2.59 -0.19
N LEU A 5 6.81 -3.77 0.42
CA LEU A 5 8.00 -4.62 0.30
C LEU A 5 8.18 -5.12 -1.13
N TRP A 6 7.09 -5.44 -1.81
CA TRP A 6 7.12 -5.85 -3.21
C TRP A 6 7.69 -4.76 -4.12
N ILE A 7 7.31 -3.48 -3.94
CA ILE A 7 7.91 -2.37 -4.70
C ILE A 7 9.43 -2.31 -4.46
N TRP A 8 9.88 -2.51 -3.22
CA TRP A 8 11.30 -2.53 -2.88
C TRP A 8 12.05 -3.67 -3.57
N VAL A 9 11.50 -4.89 -3.59
CA VAL A 9 12.11 -6.04 -4.27
C VAL A 9 12.08 -5.86 -5.79
N SER A 10 11.02 -5.26 -6.32
CA SER A 10 10.84 -4.99 -7.74
C SER A 10 11.94 -4.12 -8.33
N TYR A 11 12.56 -3.25 -7.52
CA TYR A 11 13.73 -2.47 -7.93
C TYR A 11 14.86 -3.37 -8.47
N PHE A 12 15.18 -4.44 -7.73
CA PHE A 12 16.26 -5.36 -8.08
C PHE A 12 15.88 -6.30 -9.22
N LEU A 13 14.59 -6.65 -9.35
CA LEU A 13 14.11 -7.55 -10.40
C LEU A 13 14.03 -6.90 -11.78
N PHE A 14 13.65 -5.62 -11.82
CA PHE A 14 13.39 -4.91 -13.08
C PHE A 14 14.44 -3.83 -13.38
N ASP A 15 15.48 -3.71 -12.55
CA ASP A 15 16.55 -2.70 -12.64
C ASP A 15 16.01 -1.28 -12.90
N TYR A 16 14.95 -0.92 -12.16
CA TYR A 16 14.16 0.29 -12.41
C TYR A 16 14.06 1.17 -11.16
N PHE A 17 14.88 2.21 -11.11
CA PHE A 17 14.88 3.20 -10.02
C PHE A 17 13.85 4.31 -10.24
N SER A 18 13.01 4.59 -9.24
CA SER A 18 12.14 5.76 -9.22
C SER A 18 12.02 6.32 -7.81
N LEU A 19 12.43 7.58 -7.62
CA LEU A 19 12.25 8.29 -6.35
C LEU A 19 10.77 8.37 -5.95
N VAL A 20 9.89 8.58 -6.93
CA VAL A 20 8.43 8.63 -6.70
C VAL A 20 7.89 7.23 -6.36
N GLY A 21 8.44 6.17 -6.96
CA GLY A 21 8.14 4.79 -6.59
C GLY A 21 8.55 4.46 -5.15
N ILE A 22 9.76 4.88 -4.74
CA ILE A 22 10.26 4.69 -3.37
C ILE A 22 9.41 5.49 -2.37
N LEU A 23 9.11 6.76 -2.68
CA LEU A 23 8.24 7.58 -1.85
C LEU A 23 6.88 6.92 -1.67
N SER A 24 6.31 6.37 -2.74
CA SER A 24 5.05 5.63 -2.70
C SER A 24 5.14 4.41 -1.78
N ALA A 25 6.21 3.61 -1.89
CA ALA A 25 6.45 2.46 -1.00
C ALA A 25 6.57 2.86 0.48
N VAL A 26 7.29 3.95 0.77
CA VAL A 26 7.44 4.47 2.14
C VAL A 26 6.08 4.93 2.70
N LEU A 27 5.33 5.72 1.93
CA LEU A 27 3.98 6.16 2.32
C LEU A 27 3.05 4.96 2.55
N MET A 28 3.11 3.96 1.66
CA MET A 28 2.33 2.73 1.82
C MET A 28 2.67 1.99 3.10
N PHE A 29 3.94 1.91 3.46
CA PHE A 29 4.37 1.27 4.70
C PHE A 29 3.89 2.05 5.92
N LEU A 30 4.08 3.38 5.94
CA LEU A 30 3.68 4.24 7.05
C LEU A 30 2.17 4.24 7.29
N PHE A 31 1.35 4.40 6.26
CA PHE A 31 -0.11 4.36 6.41
C PHE A 31 -0.62 3.00 6.86
N ALA A 32 0.01 1.92 6.39
CA ALA A 32 -0.33 0.58 6.87
C ALA A 32 0.04 0.40 8.36
N LEU A 33 1.20 0.90 8.79
CA LEU A 33 1.65 0.83 10.18
C LEU A 33 0.76 1.66 11.11
N LEU A 34 0.45 2.90 10.71
CA LEU A 34 -0.42 3.80 11.48
C LEU A 34 -1.83 3.23 11.60
N SER A 35 -2.32 2.52 10.58
CA SER A 35 -3.63 1.87 10.61
C SER A 35 -3.77 0.79 11.69
N TYR A 36 -2.69 0.30 12.31
CA TYR A 36 -2.77 -0.65 13.43
C TYR A 36 -3.23 0.01 14.74
N LYS A 37 -2.95 1.30 14.92
CA LYS A 37 -3.33 2.01 16.15
C LYS A 37 -4.83 2.30 16.12
N GLU A 38 -5.53 2.01 17.22
CA GLU A 38 -7.00 2.10 17.28
C GLU A 38 -7.55 3.49 16.91
N GLN A 39 -6.89 4.55 17.37
CA GLN A 39 -7.23 5.94 17.04
C GLN A 39 -7.04 6.29 15.55
N TRP A 40 -6.21 5.53 14.82
CA TRP A 40 -5.76 5.80 13.45
C TRP A 40 -6.17 4.68 12.49
N ASN A 41 -7.16 3.85 12.85
CA ASN A 41 -7.57 2.68 12.06
C ASN A 41 -8.06 3.03 10.63
N LYS A 42 -8.47 4.28 10.40
CA LYS A 42 -8.84 4.81 9.08
C LYS A 42 -7.66 5.24 8.23
N MET A 43 -6.42 5.19 8.74
CA MET A 43 -5.23 5.60 7.98
C MET A 43 -4.99 4.75 6.73
N HIS A 44 -5.50 3.52 6.70
CA HIS A 44 -5.48 2.71 5.47
C HIS A 44 -6.22 3.38 4.30
N LEU A 45 -7.19 4.29 4.53
CA LEU A 45 -7.86 5.02 3.45
C LEU A 45 -6.91 6.01 2.74
N PHE A 46 -5.88 6.52 3.43
CA PHE A 46 -4.88 7.39 2.83
C PHE A 46 -3.96 6.68 1.84
N GLN A 47 -4.05 5.34 1.74
CA GLN A 47 -3.39 4.56 0.70
C GLN A 47 -3.86 4.92 -0.72
N VAL A 48 -4.97 5.67 -0.86
CA VAL A 48 -5.36 6.29 -2.14
C VAL A 48 -4.28 7.23 -2.69
N LEU A 49 -3.49 7.90 -1.82
CA LEU A 49 -2.40 8.79 -2.24
C LEU A 49 -1.27 8.05 -2.99
N PRO A 50 -0.60 7.03 -2.42
CA PRO A 50 0.40 6.27 -3.16
C PRO A 50 -0.21 5.52 -4.36
N THR A 51 -1.48 5.11 -4.28
CA THR A 51 -2.19 4.54 -5.44
C THR A 51 -2.24 5.51 -6.60
N GLY A 52 -2.68 6.76 -6.37
CA GLY A 52 -2.73 7.81 -7.38
C GLY A 52 -1.35 8.15 -7.95
N LEU A 53 -0.31 8.19 -7.13
CA LEU A 53 1.07 8.44 -7.57
C LEU A 53 1.59 7.35 -8.52
N LEU A 54 1.32 6.08 -8.21
CA LEU A 54 1.73 4.94 -9.05
C LEU A 54 0.97 4.92 -10.39
N ILE A 55 -0.33 5.23 -10.37
CA ILE A 55 -1.13 5.39 -11.59
C ILE A 55 -0.57 6.53 -12.45
N TYR A 56 -0.32 7.69 -11.84
CA TYR A 56 0.26 8.83 -12.54
C TYR A 56 1.60 8.49 -13.19
N LEU A 57 2.49 7.78 -12.49
CA LEU A 57 3.77 7.31 -13.04
C LEU A 57 3.59 6.41 -14.27
N GLY A 58 2.63 5.48 -14.23
CA GLY A 58 2.36 4.59 -15.36
C GLY A 58 1.79 5.33 -16.57
N PHE A 59 0.82 6.22 -16.37
CA PHE A 59 0.15 6.91 -17.48
C PHE A 59 0.87 8.16 -18.00
N SER A 60 1.82 8.72 -17.24
CA SER A 60 2.64 9.85 -17.70
C SER A 60 3.80 9.42 -18.60
N TYR A 61 3.99 8.11 -18.83
CA TYR A 61 5.08 7.62 -19.67
C TYR A 61 4.78 7.91 -21.15
N PRO A 62 5.71 8.53 -21.90
CA PRO A 62 5.43 9.13 -23.20
C PRO A 62 5.31 8.13 -24.36
N THR A 63 5.48 6.83 -24.13
CA THR A 63 5.45 5.81 -25.18
C THR A 63 4.28 4.84 -25.00
N PRO A 64 3.72 4.31 -26.11
CA PRO A 64 2.65 3.32 -26.05
C PRO A 64 3.11 1.98 -25.45
N TRP A 65 4.42 1.71 -25.47
CA TRP A 65 5.01 0.55 -24.82
C TRP A 65 5.42 0.91 -23.40
N LEU A 66 4.74 0.33 -22.42
CA LEU A 66 5.02 0.59 -21.01
C LEU A 66 6.13 -0.35 -20.51
N PRO A 67 7.24 0.17 -19.96
CA PRO A 67 8.29 -0.64 -19.35
C PRO A 67 7.74 -1.56 -18.26
N MET A 68 8.35 -2.74 -18.08
CA MET A 68 7.87 -3.75 -17.13
C MET A 68 7.82 -3.23 -15.68
N GLY A 69 8.75 -2.37 -15.28
CA GLY A 69 8.72 -1.71 -13.97
C GLY A 69 7.49 -0.81 -13.76
N LEU A 70 7.05 -0.09 -14.80
CA LEU A 70 5.85 0.76 -14.74
C LEU A 70 4.56 -0.06 -14.84
N GLN A 71 4.54 -1.16 -15.60
CA GLN A 71 3.43 -2.12 -15.56
C GLN A 71 3.24 -2.70 -14.16
N ASN A 72 4.34 -3.05 -13.47
CA ASN A 72 4.32 -3.51 -12.09
C ASN A 72 3.71 -2.47 -11.14
N TYR A 73 4.04 -1.18 -11.31
CA TYR A 73 3.42 -0.11 -10.51
C TYR A 73 1.90 -0.02 -10.71
N LEU A 74 1.41 -0.17 -11.94
CA LEU A 74 -0.03 -0.19 -12.22
C LEU A 74 -0.73 -1.39 -11.57
N ILE A 75 -0.11 -2.58 -11.61
CA ILE A 75 -0.64 -3.77 -10.94
C ILE A 75 -0.71 -3.56 -9.42
N VAL A 76 0.36 -3.03 -8.82
CA VAL A 76 0.40 -2.73 -7.39
C VAL A 76 -0.64 -1.67 -7.02
N ALA A 77 -0.82 -0.65 -7.84
CA ALA A 77 -1.84 0.38 -7.65
C ALA A 77 -3.26 -0.21 -7.71
N ALA A 78 -3.53 -1.11 -8.66
CA ALA A 78 -4.82 -1.79 -8.74
C ALA A 78 -5.12 -2.62 -7.48
N LEU A 79 -4.12 -3.34 -6.97
CA LEU A 79 -4.25 -4.12 -5.73
C LEU A 79 -4.47 -3.22 -4.49
N LEU A 80 -3.74 -2.09 -4.39
CA LEU A 80 -4.00 -1.10 -3.33
C LEU A 80 -5.40 -0.50 -3.42
N ALA A 81 -5.85 -0.17 -4.62
CA ALA A 81 -7.18 0.38 -4.84
C ALA A 81 -8.26 -0.59 -4.33
N MET A 82 -8.10 -1.90 -4.55
CA MET A 82 -8.99 -2.92 -3.98
C MET A 82 -9.00 -2.86 -2.44
N PHE A 83 -7.84 -2.73 -1.79
CA PHE A 83 -7.77 -2.62 -0.33
C PHE A 83 -8.33 -1.31 0.23
N CYS A 84 -8.28 -0.22 -0.53
CA CYS A 84 -8.88 1.07 -0.15
C CYS A 84 -10.39 1.11 -0.33
N LEU A 85 -10.88 0.58 -1.44
CA LEU A 85 -12.26 0.77 -1.89
C LEU A 85 -13.19 -0.33 -1.38
N ILE A 86 -12.70 -1.55 -1.23
CA ILE A 86 -13.52 -2.64 -0.72
C ILE A 86 -13.66 -2.47 0.79
N PRO A 87 -14.88 -2.30 1.32
CA PRO A 87 -15.10 -2.26 2.76
C PRO A 87 -14.67 -3.60 3.34
N SER A 88 -13.46 -3.62 3.89
CA SER A 88 -12.90 -4.78 4.55
C SER A 88 -13.05 -4.61 6.05
N HIS A 89 -13.38 -5.68 6.75
CA HIS A 89 -13.22 -5.74 8.20
C HIS A 89 -11.73 -5.72 8.63
N ALA A 90 -10.79 -5.36 7.73
CA ALA A 90 -9.38 -5.22 8.07
C ALA A 90 -9.12 -4.04 9.03
N SER A 91 -10.03 -3.04 9.07
CA SER A 91 -9.99 -1.95 10.06
C SER A 91 -10.52 -2.37 11.43
N ASP A 92 -11.28 -3.47 11.50
CA ASP A 92 -11.64 -4.08 12.77
C ASP A 92 -10.40 -4.84 13.24
N GLN A 93 -9.80 -4.39 14.34
CA GLN A 93 -8.85 -5.23 15.08
C GLN A 93 -9.49 -6.61 15.27
N PRO A 94 -8.77 -7.73 15.03
CA PRO A 94 -9.37 -9.05 15.16
C PRO A 94 -10.03 -9.15 16.53
N ARG A 95 -11.36 -9.24 16.54
CA ARG A 95 -12.19 -9.28 17.75
C ARG A 95 -11.65 -10.25 18.82
N PRO A 96 -11.05 -11.41 18.47
CA PRO A 96 -10.40 -12.29 19.44
C PRO A 96 -9.25 -11.64 20.21
N TRP A 97 -8.41 -10.82 19.58
CA TRP A 97 -7.27 -10.17 20.24
C TRP A 97 -7.69 -9.06 21.19
N LYS A 98 -8.73 -8.28 20.85
CA LYS A 98 -9.34 -7.34 21.80
C LYS A 98 -9.89 -8.07 23.03
N ARG A 99 -10.54 -9.22 22.82
CA ARG A 99 -11.03 -10.07 23.92
C ARG A 99 -9.87 -10.59 24.78
N PHE A 100 -8.85 -11.19 24.15
CA PHE A 100 -7.67 -11.70 24.82
C PHE A 100 -6.94 -10.63 25.65
N LEU A 101 -6.66 -9.45 25.06
CA LEU A 101 -6.03 -8.35 25.79
C LEU A 101 -6.92 -7.84 26.92
N LYS A 102 -8.23 -7.67 26.70
CA LYS A 102 -9.16 -7.21 27.75
C LYS A 102 -9.28 -8.22 28.90
N ASP A 103 -9.18 -9.51 28.61
CA ASP A 103 -9.30 -10.59 29.60
C ASP A 103 -7.99 -10.85 30.35
N HIS A 104 -6.84 -10.35 29.87
CA HIS A 104 -5.51 -10.57 30.49
C HIS A 104 -4.83 -9.28 31.00
N THR A 105 -5.49 -8.13 30.86
CA THR A 105 -5.02 -6.85 31.42
C THR A 105 -5.87 -6.40 32.63
N LYS A 106 -6.61 -7.32 33.26
CA LYS A 106 -7.26 -7.16 34.57
C LYS A 106 -6.51 -7.97 35.61
#